data_AF-A0A7I7LCI9-F1
#
_entry.id   AF-A0A7I7LCI9-F1
#
_cell.length_a   1.000
_cell.length_b   1.000
_cell.length_c   1.000
_cell.angle_alpha   90.00
_cell.angle_beta   90.00
_cell.angle_gamma   90.00
#
_symmetry.space_group_name_H-M   'P 1'
#
loop_
_entity.id
_entity.type
_entity.pdbx_description
1 polymer ?
#
loop_
_entity_poly.entity_id
_entity_poly.type
_entity_poly.pdbx_seq_one_letter_code
_entity_poly.pdbx_strand_id
1 'polypeptide(L)'
;MDTAMTTNDNDQLSAAGQSWLDRPTTDMGPATPAPEWCLPGTEPEWEQLTEQYGGGQECGWYRYFPNNDDGIGADVWIRAYDRITDGRVLRTPPEICYVEPPALGITPEQARKLAAELLNAADTLDPTE
;
A
#
# COMPACT_ATOMS: atom_id res chain seq x y z
N MET A 1 -23.08 29.58 26.97
CA MET A 1 -23.09 28.79 25.73
C MET A 1 -22.17 29.54 24.79
N ASP A 2 -20.98 29.02 24.56
CA ASP A 2 -20.18 29.45 23.42
C ASP A 2 -19.41 28.25 22.89
N THR A 3 -19.50 28.13 21.58
CA THR A 3 -19.36 26.91 20.79
C THR A 3 -17.89 26.55 20.63
N ALA A 4 -17.55 25.29 20.91
CA ALA A 4 -16.24 24.73 20.61
C ALA A 4 -15.96 24.87 19.10
N MET A 5 -15.01 25.73 18.73
CA MET A 5 -14.33 25.62 17.45
C MET A 5 -13.40 24.41 17.55
N THR A 6 -13.90 23.25 17.11
CA THR A 6 -13.05 22.13 16.71
C THR A 6 -12.27 22.58 15.50
N THR A 7 -11.06 23.10 15.73
CA THR A 7 -10.04 23.22 14.69
C THR A 7 -9.82 21.80 14.18
N ASN A 8 -10.26 21.49 12.97
CA ASN A 8 -10.00 20.20 12.35
C ASN A 8 -8.48 20.05 12.25
N ASP A 9 -7.90 19.03 12.88
CA ASP A 9 -6.47 18.70 12.81
C ASP A 9 -5.97 18.45 11.36
N ASN A 10 -6.88 18.44 10.38
CA ASN A 10 -6.59 18.34 8.95
C ASN A 10 -5.93 19.60 8.33
N ASP A 11 -5.93 20.75 9.00
CA ASP A 11 -5.33 22.00 8.45
C ASP A 11 -3.78 22.03 8.53
N GLN A 12 -3.13 20.98 9.03
CA GLN A 12 -1.66 20.87 9.16
C GLN A 12 -1.01 19.86 8.20
N LEU A 13 -1.80 19.15 7.38
CA LEU A 13 -1.26 18.14 6.49
C LEU A 13 -0.57 18.77 5.28
N SER A 14 0.56 18.20 4.89
CA SER A 14 1.14 18.51 3.58
C SER A 14 0.18 18.11 2.47
N ALA A 15 0.28 18.72 1.30
CA ALA A 15 -0.53 18.33 0.14
C ALA A 15 -0.39 16.83 -0.19
N ALA A 16 0.79 16.25 0.07
CA ALA A 16 1.04 14.82 -0.08
C ALA A 16 0.36 14.00 1.03
N GLY A 17 0.31 14.51 2.25
CA GLY A 17 -0.48 13.91 3.35
C GLY A 17 -1.98 13.91 3.06
N GLN A 18 -2.51 15.02 2.56
CA GLN A 18 -3.92 15.08 2.16
C GLN A 18 -4.21 14.10 1.03
N SER A 19 -3.36 14.09 -0.02
CA SER A 19 -3.50 13.14 -1.13
C SER A 19 -3.39 11.68 -0.68
N TRP A 20 -2.67 11.40 0.40
CA TRP A 20 -2.60 10.06 0.99
C TRP A 20 -3.91 9.66 1.65
N LEU A 21 -4.49 10.55 2.47
CA LEU A 21 -5.75 10.30 3.15
C LEU A 21 -6.95 10.21 2.20
N ASP A 22 -6.89 10.89 1.06
CA ASP A 22 -7.94 10.89 0.04
C ASP A 22 -7.91 9.65 -0.87
N ARG A 23 -6.95 8.74 -0.68
CA ARG A 23 -6.86 7.52 -1.48
C ARG A 23 -8.11 6.65 -1.28
N PRO A 24 -8.66 6.06 -2.35
CA PRO A 24 -9.72 5.07 -2.21
C PRO A 24 -9.27 3.93 -1.28
N THR A 25 -10.17 3.47 -0.43
CA THR A 25 -9.92 2.32 0.45
C THR A 25 -11.11 1.38 0.50
N THR A 26 -10.84 0.09 0.65
CA THR A 26 -11.83 -0.95 0.91
C THR A 26 -11.77 -1.37 2.36
N ASP A 27 -12.94 -1.54 2.99
CA ASP A 27 -13.06 -2.01 4.37
C ASP A 27 -12.85 -3.52 4.45
N MET A 28 -11.78 -3.92 5.13
CA MET A 28 -11.38 -5.32 5.27
C MET A 28 -11.89 -5.96 6.57
N GLY A 29 -12.61 -5.21 7.41
CA GLY A 29 -13.10 -5.69 8.70
C GLY A 29 -12.09 -5.56 9.87
N PRO A 30 -12.23 -6.37 10.94
CA PRO A 30 -11.53 -6.18 12.21
C PRO A 30 -10.14 -6.85 12.31
N ALA A 31 -9.77 -7.72 11.37
CA ALA A 31 -8.49 -8.44 11.39
C ALA A 31 -7.96 -8.64 9.97
N THR A 32 -6.65 -8.57 9.83
CA THR A 32 -5.96 -8.52 8.54
C THR A 32 -5.50 -9.91 8.10
N PRO A 33 -6.22 -10.65 7.23
CA PRO A 33 -5.53 -11.59 6.38
C PRO A 33 -4.61 -10.80 5.43
N ALA A 34 -3.44 -11.37 5.13
CA ALA A 34 -2.61 -10.85 4.06
C ALA A 34 -3.45 -10.74 2.77
N PRO A 35 -3.25 -9.70 1.93
CA PRO A 35 -3.83 -9.66 0.61
C PRO A 35 -3.60 -10.98 -0.12
N GLU A 36 -4.58 -11.45 -0.88
CA GLU A 36 -4.49 -12.79 -1.46
C GLU A 36 -3.36 -12.94 -2.51
N TRP A 37 -2.88 -11.81 -3.06
CA TRP A 37 -1.71 -11.76 -3.93
C TRP A 37 -0.38 -11.87 -3.18
N CYS A 38 -0.35 -11.75 -1.85
CA CYS A 38 0.83 -12.02 -1.04
C CYS A 38 1.17 -13.52 -1.03
N LEU A 39 2.44 -13.85 -0.78
CA LEU A 39 2.82 -15.25 -0.58
C LEU A 39 2.29 -15.78 0.75
N PRO A 40 2.03 -17.10 0.88
CA PRO A 40 1.63 -17.70 2.14
C PRO A 40 2.63 -17.39 3.26
N GLY A 41 2.14 -16.89 4.40
CA GLY A 41 2.98 -16.51 5.54
C GLY A 41 3.65 -15.14 5.44
N THR A 42 3.32 -14.32 4.42
CA THR A 42 3.77 -12.92 4.36
C THR A 42 3.28 -12.17 5.60
N GLU A 43 4.20 -11.47 6.28
CA GLU A 43 3.88 -10.53 7.34
C GLU A 43 3.89 -9.10 6.79
N PRO A 44 3.05 -8.20 7.31
CA PRO A 44 3.08 -6.81 6.88
C PRO A 44 4.29 -6.07 7.43
N GLU A 45 4.77 -5.09 6.67
CA GLU A 45 5.76 -4.13 7.13
C GLU A 45 5.05 -2.99 7.85
N TRP A 46 5.38 -2.78 9.13
CA TRP A 46 4.78 -1.71 9.92
C TRP A 46 5.64 -0.47 9.89
N GLU A 47 5.06 0.63 9.47
CA GLU A 47 5.69 1.95 9.44
C GLU A 47 4.89 2.96 10.27
N GLN A 48 5.58 3.97 10.78
CA GLN A 48 4.97 5.09 11.48
C GLN A 48 5.00 6.30 10.53
N LEU A 49 3.83 6.76 10.11
CA LEU A 49 3.74 7.98 9.31
C LEU A 49 4.13 9.18 10.18
N THR A 50 4.89 10.09 9.58
CA THR A 50 5.17 11.39 10.21
C THR A 50 3.90 12.24 10.23
N GLU A 51 3.81 13.19 11.17
CA GLU A 51 2.61 14.02 11.38
C GLU A 51 2.18 14.77 10.11
N GLN A 52 3.12 15.20 9.27
CA GLN A 52 2.87 15.88 8.00
C GLN A 52 2.13 15.01 6.95
N TYR A 53 2.02 13.71 7.16
CA TYR A 53 1.32 12.74 6.30
C TYR A 53 0.07 12.14 6.97
N GLY A 54 -0.37 12.65 8.11
CA GLY A 54 -1.57 12.16 8.81
C GLY A 54 -1.27 11.53 10.16
N GLY A 55 0.00 11.24 10.44
CA GLY A 55 0.40 10.47 11.62
C GLY A 55 -0.21 9.06 11.65
N GLY A 56 0.03 8.33 12.73
CA GLY A 56 -0.51 6.99 12.93
C GLY A 56 0.33 5.85 12.35
N GLN A 57 -0.07 4.64 12.71
CA GLN A 57 0.53 3.41 12.18
C GLN A 57 -0.03 3.08 10.82
N GLU A 58 0.85 2.78 9.90
CA GLU A 58 0.56 2.26 8.58
C GLU A 58 1.14 0.85 8.46
N CYS A 59 0.39 0.00 7.76
CA CYS A 59 0.73 -1.38 7.53
C CYS A 59 0.87 -1.59 6.03
N GLY A 60 2.10 -1.77 5.56
CA GLY A 60 2.42 -2.02 4.16
C GLY A 60 2.45 -3.50 3.83
N TRP A 61 1.79 -3.89 2.76
CA TRP A 61 1.91 -5.21 2.15
C TRP A 61 2.71 -5.09 0.88
N TYR A 62 3.66 -6.00 0.68
CA TYR A 62 4.56 -5.97 -0.46
C TYR A 62 4.74 -7.36 -1.06
N ARG A 63 4.94 -7.42 -2.38
CA ARG A 63 5.50 -8.60 -3.04
C ARG A 63 6.43 -8.16 -4.17
N TYR A 64 7.70 -8.52 -3.99
CA TYR A 64 8.83 -8.08 -4.82
C TYR A 64 9.13 -9.08 -5.95
N PHE A 65 9.58 -8.57 -7.10
CA PHE A 65 9.93 -9.38 -8.27
C PHE A 65 11.25 -8.92 -8.94
N PRO A 66 12.22 -9.84 -9.11
CA PRO A 66 12.27 -11.20 -8.56
C PRO A 66 12.26 -11.18 -7.02
N ASN A 67 11.66 -12.20 -6.41
CA ASN A 67 11.62 -12.33 -4.96
C ASN A 67 13.00 -12.84 -4.47
N ASN A 68 13.95 -11.93 -4.42
CA ASN A 68 15.26 -12.19 -3.85
C ASN A 68 15.14 -11.85 -2.36
N ASP A 69 15.27 -12.84 -1.48
CA ASP A 69 15.20 -12.69 -0.01
C ASP A 69 16.38 -11.87 0.58
N ASP A 70 16.99 -10.97 -0.19
CA ASP A 70 18.19 -10.21 0.17
C ASP A 70 17.91 -8.79 0.70
N GLY A 71 16.64 -8.41 0.81
CA GLY A 71 16.24 -7.14 1.45
C GLY A 71 16.69 -5.89 0.69
N ILE A 72 17.12 -6.01 -0.57
CA ILE A 72 17.51 -4.87 -1.42
C ILE A 72 17.01 -5.07 -2.86
N GLY A 73 16.10 -4.18 -3.29
CA GLY A 73 16.01 -3.68 -4.66
C GLY A 73 15.40 -4.61 -5.71
N ALA A 74 14.09 -4.84 -5.65
CA ALA A 74 13.37 -5.33 -6.83
C ALA A 74 13.11 -4.19 -7.82
N ASP A 75 13.27 -4.49 -9.11
CA ASP A 75 12.92 -3.53 -10.17
C ASP A 75 11.40 -3.39 -10.33
N VAL A 76 10.61 -4.36 -9.86
CA VAL A 76 9.14 -4.35 -9.88
C VAL A 76 8.59 -4.93 -8.58
N TRP A 77 7.55 -4.30 -8.02
CA TRP A 77 6.81 -4.85 -6.89
C TRP A 77 5.35 -4.41 -6.92
N ILE A 78 4.50 -5.17 -6.24
CA ILE A 78 3.13 -4.76 -5.91
C ILE A 78 3.09 -4.34 -4.44
N ARG A 79 2.32 -3.30 -4.13
CA ARG A 79 2.10 -2.85 -2.74
C ARG A 79 0.67 -2.44 -2.48
N ALA A 80 0.22 -2.58 -1.24
CA ALA A 80 -0.99 -1.94 -0.74
C ALA A 80 -0.76 -1.51 0.71
N TYR A 81 -1.51 -0.51 1.16
CA TYR A 81 -1.40 0.01 2.52
C TYR A 81 -2.71 -0.16 3.27
N ASP A 82 -2.58 -0.61 4.50
CA ASP A 82 -3.64 -0.74 5.47
C ASP A 82 -3.55 0.41 6.47
N ARG A 83 -4.68 1.09 6.64
CA ARG A 83 -4.88 2.07 7.70
C ARG A 83 -5.85 1.51 8.73
N ILE A 84 -5.49 1.63 10.00
CA ILE A 84 -6.38 1.24 11.10
C ILE A 84 -7.14 2.48 11.57
N THR A 85 -8.46 2.45 11.39
CA THR A 85 -9.37 3.51 11.87
C THR A 85 -10.53 2.86 12.61
N ASP A 86 -10.80 3.28 13.84
CA ASP A 86 -11.90 2.75 14.68
C ASP A 86 -11.90 1.22 14.83
N GLY A 87 -10.71 0.62 14.91
CA GLY A 87 -10.55 -0.83 15.01
C GLY A 87 -10.87 -1.60 13.73
N ARG A 88 -11.00 -0.90 12.59
CA ARG A 88 -11.22 -1.48 11.26
C ARG A 88 -10.02 -1.22 10.37
N VAL A 89 -9.73 -2.17 9.49
CA VAL A 89 -8.67 -2.08 8.50
C VAL A 89 -9.26 -1.52 7.20
N LEU A 90 -8.73 -0.39 6.75
CA LEU A 90 -9.03 0.22 5.46
C LEU A 90 -7.84 0.02 4.53
N ARG A 91 -8.00 -0.75 3.46
CA ARG A 91 -6.92 -1.12 2.53
C ARG A 91 -6.98 -0.31 1.24
N THR A 92 -5.87 0.27 0.82
CA THR A 92 -5.76 0.90 -0.50
C THR A 92 -5.78 -0.15 -1.61
N PRO A 93 -6.23 0.18 -2.83
CA PRO A 93 -6.00 -0.66 -4.00
C PRO A 93 -4.51 -1.01 -4.15
N PRO A 94 -4.20 -2.22 -4.66
CA PRO A 94 -2.82 -2.57 -4.97
C PRO A 94 -2.25 -1.67 -6.06
N GLU A 95 -1.00 -1.26 -5.89
CA GLU A 95 -0.22 -0.50 -6.85
C GLU A 95 0.94 -1.34 -7.35
N ILE A 96 1.17 -1.32 -8.65
CA ILE A 96 2.43 -1.79 -9.21
C ILE A 96 3.43 -0.64 -9.21
N CYS A 97 4.60 -0.90 -8.67
CA CYS A 97 5.71 0.02 -8.62
C CYS A 97 6.89 -0.57 -9.39
N TYR A 98 7.71 0.31 -9.96
CA TYR A 98 8.95 -0.07 -10.61
C TYR A 98 9.98 1.07 -10.47
N VAL A 99 11.27 0.73 -10.56
CA VAL A 99 12.37 1.71 -10.52
C VAL A 99 12.95 1.91 -11.93
N GLU A 100 13.19 3.18 -12.29
CA GLU A 100 13.99 3.55 -13.46
C GLU A 100 15.15 4.49 -13.05
N PRO A 101 16.40 4.21 -13.49
CA PRO A 101 16.83 3.03 -14.24
C PRO A 101 16.79 1.76 -13.38
N PRO A 102 16.56 0.57 -13.98
CA PRO A 102 16.50 -0.69 -13.25
C PRO A 102 17.83 -0.97 -12.52
N ALA A 103 17.73 -1.29 -11.23
CA ALA A 103 18.87 -1.65 -10.38
C ALA A 103 19.36 -3.07 -10.66
N LEU A 104 18.45 -3.99 -10.99
CA LEU A 104 18.77 -5.38 -11.35
C LEU A 104 18.89 -5.60 -12.86
N GLY A 105 18.80 -4.53 -13.66
CA GLY A 105 18.93 -4.58 -15.11
C GLY A 105 17.70 -5.15 -15.82
N ILE A 106 16.54 -5.22 -15.16
CA ILE A 106 15.28 -5.59 -15.81
C ILE A 106 14.89 -4.49 -16.81
N THR A 107 14.81 -4.85 -18.09
CA THR A 107 14.37 -3.90 -19.12
C THR A 107 12.93 -3.43 -18.87
N PRO A 108 12.54 -2.23 -19.32
CA PRO A 108 11.15 -1.76 -19.18
C PRO A 108 10.10 -2.72 -19.76
N GLU A 109 10.43 -3.49 -20.80
CA GLU A 109 9.54 -4.51 -21.36
C GLU A 109 9.36 -5.70 -20.40
N GLN A 110 10.44 -6.19 -19.80
CA GLN A 110 10.38 -7.26 -18.80
C GLN A 110 9.66 -6.78 -17.53
N ALA A 111 9.88 -5.52 -17.12
CA ALA A 111 9.18 -4.92 -15.99
C ALA A 111 7.67 -4.87 -16.23
N ARG A 112 7.23 -4.45 -17.43
CA ARG A 112 5.81 -4.49 -17.83
C ARG A 112 5.24 -5.91 -17.86
N LYS A 113 6.03 -6.90 -18.29
CA LYS A 113 5.59 -8.29 -18.28
C LYS A 113 5.40 -8.81 -16.85
N LEU A 114 6.36 -8.55 -15.96
CA LEU A 114 6.28 -8.91 -14.54
C LEU A 114 5.13 -8.18 -13.83
N ALA A 115 4.92 -6.90 -14.17
CA ALA A 115 3.76 -6.12 -13.75
C ALA A 115 2.43 -6.76 -14.21
N ALA A 116 2.35 -7.25 -15.45
CA ALA A 116 1.16 -7.95 -15.94
C ALA A 116 0.95 -9.31 -15.25
N GLU A 117 2.03 -10.04 -14.92
CA GLU A 117 1.94 -11.27 -14.11
C GLU A 117 1.46 -10.96 -12.69
N LEU A 118 1.91 -9.86 -12.10
CA LEU A 118 1.46 -9.33 -10.82
C LEU A 118 -0.02 -8.93 -10.84
N LEU A 119 -0.44 -8.19 -11.87
CA LEU A 119 -1.84 -7.83 -12.08
C LEU A 119 -2.67 -9.08 -12.20
N ASN A 120 -2.30 -10.04 -13.03
CA ASN A 120 -3.05 -11.28 -13.15
C ASN A 120 -3.16 -12.01 -11.81
N ALA A 121 -2.07 -12.10 -11.03
CA ALA A 121 -2.09 -12.72 -9.71
C ALA A 121 -2.95 -11.96 -8.68
N ALA A 122 -3.13 -10.65 -8.85
CA ALA A 122 -4.05 -9.83 -8.06
C ALA A 122 -5.50 -9.86 -8.58
N ASP A 123 -5.70 -9.87 -9.90
CA ASP A 123 -6.98 -9.82 -10.62
C ASP A 123 -7.68 -11.18 -10.64
N THR A 124 -6.98 -12.32 -10.50
CA THR A 124 -7.65 -13.64 -10.43
C THR A 124 -8.56 -13.81 -9.21
N LEU A 125 -8.63 -12.78 -8.36
CA LEU A 125 -9.21 -12.79 -7.03
C LEU A 125 -10.16 -11.62 -6.77
N ASP A 126 -10.47 -10.85 -7.80
CA ASP A 126 -11.68 -10.02 -7.82
C ASP A 126 -12.75 -10.82 -8.58
N PRO A 127 -13.44 -11.81 -7.96
CA PRO A 127 -14.67 -12.27 -8.52
C PRO A 127 -15.61 -11.07 -8.46
N THR A 128 -15.71 -10.35 -9.57
CA THR A 128 -16.89 -9.53 -9.86
C THR A 128 -18.11 -10.39 -9.52
N GLU A 129 -18.86 -9.93 -8.51
CA GLU A 129 -20.21 -10.31 -8.05
C GLU A 129 -20.85 -11.58 -8.65
#